data_AF-B0MKX5-F1
#
_entry.id   AF-B0MKX5-F1
#
_cell.length_a   1.000
_cell.length_b   1.000
_cell.length_c   1.000
_cell.angle_alpha   90.00
_cell.angle_beta   90.00
_cell.angle_gamma   90.00
#
_symmetry.space_group_name_H-M   'P 1'
#
loop_
_entity.id
_entity.type
_entity.pdbx_description
1 polymer ?
#
loop_
_entity_poly.entity_id
_entity_poly.type
_entity_poly.pdbx_seq_one_letter_code
_entity_poly.pdbx_strand_id
1 'polypeptide(L)'
;MITIEKKRKRSDRGAANKPPGHLFCQLCVQEYPLDLLFLSRAVRSSDSFVRTVTNTSSTLQRVLFLYLKFMLKACSRCGKIHKPGECTAGIKYTQKIRDSEADRFRNRKIWRRKADEILERDGHCCRVCLSAGVINSTDLSVHHIVPLKVDYDRRLDNDNLITLCRYHHEAAERGRISRQELATMTCTVDFSRHNI
;
A
#
# COMPACT_ATOMS: atom_id res chain seq x y z
N MET A 1 -49.16 -1.54 20.01
CA MET A 1 -49.07 -2.33 18.76
C MET A 1 -48.94 -1.38 17.58
N ILE A 2 -47.72 -1.13 17.09
CA ILE A 2 -47.49 -0.53 15.76
C ILE A 2 -46.23 -1.21 15.20
N THR A 3 -46.35 -1.69 13.96
CA THR A 3 -45.55 -2.72 13.29
C THR A 3 -44.23 -2.19 12.71
N ILE A 4 -43.16 -2.96 12.89
CA ILE A 4 -41.81 -2.73 12.34
C ILE A 4 -41.73 -3.36 10.94
N GLU A 5 -41.48 -2.58 9.90
CA GLU A 5 -41.14 -3.10 8.57
C GLU A 5 -39.66 -3.50 8.47
N LYS A 6 -39.43 -4.80 8.37
CA LYS A 6 -38.13 -5.43 8.04
C LYS A 6 -37.79 -5.20 6.57
N LYS A 7 -36.75 -4.39 6.27
CA LYS A 7 -36.13 -4.39 4.93
C LYS A 7 -35.16 -5.58 4.78
N ARG A 8 -35.36 -6.31 3.69
CA ARG A 8 -34.75 -7.61 3.36
C ARG A 8 -33.26 -7.49 3.00
N LYS A 9 -32.51 -8.52 3.40
CA LYS A 9 -31.08 -8.78 3.12
C LYS A 9 -30.83 -8.89 1.60
N ARG A 10 -29.66 -8.42 1.15
CA ARG A 10 -29.09 -8.77 -0.16
C ARG A 10 -27.99 -9.80 0.07
N SER A 11 -28.17 -10.98 -0.48
CA SER A 11 -27.33 -12.18 -0.36
C SER A 11 -26.08 -12.15 -1.23
N ASP A 12 -24.98 -12.59 -0.62
CA ASP A 12 -23.92 -13.52 -1.07
C ASP A 12 -23.42 -13.50 -2.51
N ARG A 13 -22.12 -13.17 -2.65
CA ARG A 13 -21.24 -13.74 -3.68
C ARG A 13 -19.89 -14.12 -3.06
N GLY A 14 -19.74 -15.41 -2.78
CA GLY A 14 -18.61 -16.28 -3.17
C GLY A 14 -17.20 -15.94 -2.67
N ALA A 15 -16.74 -16.74 -1.71
CA ALA A 15 -15.33 -16.95 -1.39
C ALA A 15 -14.60 -17.75 -2.49
N ALA A 16 -13.35 -17.37 -2.80
CA ALA A 16 -12.38 -18.22 -3.48
C ALA A 16 -10.95 -17.86 -3.04
N ASN A 17 -10.43 -18.67 -2.13
CA ASN A 17 -9.06 -19.23 -2.03
C ASN A 17 -7.88 -18.41 -2.59
N LYS A 18 -7.00 -17.93 -1.70
CA LYS A 18 -5.59 -17.64 -2.02
C LYS A 18 -4.69 -18.55 -1.16
N PRO A 19 -3.72 -19.27 -1.75
CA PRO A 19 -2.97 -20.35 -1.08
C PRO A 19 -1.94 -19.86 -0.04
N PRO A 20 -1.46 -20.77 0.83
CA PRO A 20 -0.71 -20.46 2.05
C PRO A 20 0.81 -20.40 1.85
N GLY A 21 1.46 -19.73 2.81
CA GLY A 21 2.81 -19.90 3.34
C GLY A 21 3.92 -20.48 2.46
N HIS A 22 4.95 -19.68 2.22
CA HIS A 22 6.32 -20.19 2.04
C HIS A 22 7.12 -19.85 3.31
N LEU A 23 7.24 -20.84 4.19
CA LEU A 23 8.36 -20.99 5.13
C LEU A 23 9.33 -21.98 4.47
N PHE A 24 10.63 -21.77 4.69
CA PHE A 24 11.81 -22.65 4.54
C PHE A 24 12.94 -21.79 3.95
N CYS A 25 14.18 -21.82 4.42
CA CYS A 25 14.82 -22.39 5.61
C CYS A 25 16.26 -21.87 5.53
N GLN A 26 16.82 -21.45 6.66
CA GLN A 26 18.23 -21.11 6.77
C GLN A 26 19.03 -22.42 6.90
N LEU A 27 20.23 -22.44 6.33
CA LEU A 27 21.31 -23.44 6.43
C LEU A 27 21.50 -24.33 5.18
N CYS A 28 22.35 -23.85 4.27
CA CYS A 28 23.54 -24.60 3.86
C CYS A 28 24.59 -23.62 3.32
N VAL A 29 25.59 -23.34 4.15
CA VAL A 29 26.88 -22.78 3.75
C VAL A 29 27.65 -23.90 3.04
N GLN A 30 28.26 -23.64 1.88
CA GLN A 30 29.63 -24.03 1.53
C GLN A 30 30.00 -23.60 0.09
N GLU A 31 30.98 -22.67 0.03
CA GLU A 31 32.14 -22.51 -0.88
C GLU A 31 31.99 -22.90 -2.37
N TYR A 32 32.34 -22.13 -3.42
CA TYR A 32 33.54 -21.39 -3.87
C TYR A 32 33.19 -20.71 -5.24
N PRO A 33 34.08 -19.99 -5.96
CA PRO A 33 35.23 -19.17 -5.59
C PRO A 33 35.12 -17.72 -6.13
N LEU A 34 36.03 -16.87 -5.65
CA LEU A 34 36.42 -15.60 -6.23
C LEU A 34 36.84 -15.79 -7.70
N ASP A 35 36.10 -15.22 -8.65
CA ASP A 35 36.60 -14.64 -9.92
C ASP A 35 35.43 -14.30 -10.85
N LEU A 36 34.98 -13.04 -10.83
CA LEU A 36 34.46 -12.26 -11.98
C LEU A 36 33.88 -10.93 -11.49
N LEU A 37 34.67 -10.18 -10.73
CA LEU A 37 34.53 -8.73 -10.66
C LEU A 37 35.14 -8.13 -11.92
N PHE A 38 34.49 -8.26 -13.08
CA PHE A 38 34.65 -7.35 -14.21
C PHE A 38 33.46 -7.56 -15.17
N LEU A 39 32.73 -6.48 -15.45
CA LEU A 39 31.61 -6.36 -16.42
C LEU A 39 30.19 -6.72 -15.97
N SER A 40 29.62 -5.94 -15.03
CA SER A 40 28.19 -5.58 -15.13
C SER A 40 27.92 -4.18 -14.57
N ARG A 41 28.62 -3.20 -15.14
CA ARG A 41 28.25 -1.79 -15.09
C ARG A 41 28.22 -1.22 -16.51
N ALA A 42 27.39 -1.80 -17.36
CA ALA A 42 26.97 -1.23 -18.65
C ALA A 42 25.84 -2.08 -19.25
N VAL A 43 25.04 -1.46 -20.13
CA VAL A 43 23.90 -2.02 -20.88
C VAL A 43 22.56 -2.03 -20.15
N ARG A 44 22.17 -0.81 -19.73
CA ARG A 44 20.91 -0.24 -20.23
C ARG A 44 21.01 -0.17 -21.76
N SER A 45 20.37 -1.07 -22.48
CA SER A 45 19.75 -0.78 -23.79
C SER A 45 19.18 -2.07 -24.36
N SER A 46 17.86 -2.12 -24.45
CA SER A 46 17.04 -3.19 -25.04
C SER A 46 17.14 -3.21 -26.58
N ASP A 47 18.35 -3.21 -27.14
CA ASP A 47 18.55 -2.93 -28.58
C ASP A 47 19.33 -4.00 -29.36
N SER A 48 19.86 -5.05 -28.71
CA SER A 48 20.55 -6.13 -29.42
C SER A 48 19.64 -7.31 -29.78
N PHE A 49 18.59 -7.58 -29.01
CA PHE A 49 17.65 -8.67 -29.30
C PHE A 49 16.66 -8.33 -30.43
N VAL A 50 16.40 -7.04 -30.67
CA VAL A 50 15.53 -6.57 -31.75
C VAL A 50 16.25 -6.64 -33.12
N ARG A 51 17.58 -6.76 -33.13
CA ARG A 51 18.39 -6.70 -34.37
C ARG A 51 18.52 -8.01 -35.14
N THR A 52 18.15 -9.16 -34.57
CA THR A 52 18.19 -10.43 -35.31
C THR A 52 16.92 -10.70 -36.12
N VAL A 53 15.85 -9.93 -35.92
CA VAL A 53 14.59 -10.02 -36.70
C VAL A 53 14.49 -9.01 -37.85
N THR A 54 15.44 -8.07 -37.97
CA THR A 54 15.42 -7.07 -39.06
C THR A 54 16.08 -7.55 -40.36
N ASN A 55 16.46 -8.82 -40.47
CA ASN A 55 17.01 -9.41 -41.70
C ASN A 55 16.04 -10.38 -42.40
N THR A 56 14.73 -10.17 -42.21
CA THR A 56 13.70 -10.87 -42.97
C THR A 56 13.29 -10.02 -44.17
N SER A 57 13.23 -10.62 -45.35
CA SER A 57 12.77 -10.02 -46.61
C SER A 57 11.67 -8.96 -46.41
N SER A 58 11.74 -7.84 -47.14
CA SER A 58 10.80 -6.71 -47.05
C SER A 58 9.31 -7.11 -47.14
N THR A 59 9.03 -8.29 -47.71
CA THR A 59 7.71 -8.94 -47.70
C THR A 59 7.26 -9.40 -46.32
N LEU A 60 8.13 -9.99 -45.50
CA LEU A 60 7.79 -10.44 -44.13
C LEU A 60 7.55 -9.25 -43.21
N GLN A 61 8.32 -8.17 -43.32
CA GLN A 61 8.07 -6.94 -42.56
C GLN A 61 6.76 -6.26 -42.98
N ARG A 62 6.41 -6.30 -44.29
CA ARG A 62 5.12 -5.82 -44.80
C ARG A 62 3.94 -6.69 -44.36
N VAL A 63 4.09 -8.02 -44.38
CA VAL A 63 3.05 -8.97 -43.93
C VAL A 63 2.84 -8.83 -42.42
N LEU A 64 3.91 -8.71 -41.62
CA LEU A 64 3.81 -8.47 -40.18
C LEU A 64 3.15 -7.12 -39.87
N PHE A 65 3.47 -6.07 -40.63
CA PHE A 65 2.83 -4.76 -40.50
C PHE A 65 1.34 -4.82 -40.85
N LEU A 66 0.96 -5.51 -41.93
CA LEU A 66 -0.44 -5.74 -42.30
C LEU A 66 -1.17 -6.54 -41.22
N TYR A 67 -0.57 -7.62 -40.72
CA TYR A 67 -1.12 -8.43 -39.64
C TYR A 67 -1.40 -7.57 -38.40
N LEU A 68 -0.41 -6.79 -37.92
CA LEU A 68 -0.55 -5.92 -36.75
C LEU A 68 -1.61 -4.81 -36.92
N LYS A 69 -1.86 -4.37 -38.16
CA LYS A 69 -2.90 -3.38 -38.49
C LYS A 69 -4.32 -3.96 -38.40
N PHE A 70 -4.48 -5.25 -38.69
CA PHE A 70 -5.78 -5.92 -38.68
C PHE A 70 -6.06 -6.75 -37.41
N MET A 71 -5.05 -6.98 -36.56
CA MET A 71 -5.23 -7.65 -35.27
C MET A 71 -6.11 -6.84 -34.33
N LEU A 72 -7.14 -7.49 -33.79
CA LEU A 72 -7.97 -6.93 -32.73
C LEU A 72 -7.22 -6.96 -31.40
N LYS A 73 -7.30 -5.88 -30.63
CA LYS A 73 -6.71 -5.79 -29.28
C LYS A 73 -7.75 -5.26 -28.31
N ALA A 74 -7.63 -5.66 -27.05
CA ALA A 74 -8.43 -5.06 -25.98
C ALA A 74 -8.03 -3.59 -25.82
N CYS A 75 -9.00 -2.68 -25.99
CA CYS A 75 -8.75 -1.26 -25.89
C CYS A 75 -8.78 -0.79 -24.44
N SER A 76 -7.69 -0.19 -23.96
CA SER A 76 -7.59 0.38 -22.61
C SER A 76 -8.59 1.51 -22.34
N ARG A 77 -9.10 2.17 -23.38
CA ARG A 77 -10.04 3.29 -23.27
C ARG A 77 -11.49 2.83 -23.10
N CYS A 78 -11.93 1.85 -23.89
CA CYS A 78 -13.33 1.45 -23.94
C CYS A 78 -13.61 0.06 -23.35
N GLY A 79 -12.57 -0.74 -23.09
CA GLY A 79 -12.66 -2.11 -22.58
C GLY A 79 -13.15 -3.14 -23.60
N LYS A 80 -13.48 -2.75 -24.84
CA LYS A 80 -13.90 -3.66 -25.92
C LYS A 80 -12.71 -4.08 -26.79
N ILE A 81 -12.89 -5.16 -27.55
CA ILE A 81 -11.92 -5.68 -28.50
C ILE A 81 -12.24 -5.12 -29.88
N HIS A 82 -11.37 -4.28 -30.42
CA HIS A 82 -11.50 -3.72 -31.77
C HIS A 82 -10.10 -3.42 -32.37
N LYS A 83 -10.03 -3.00 -33.63
CA LYS A 83 -8.74 -2.68 -34.27
C LYS A 83 -8.14 -1.40 -33.68
N PRO A 84 -6.81 -1.23 -33.75
CA PRO A 84 -6.16 0.02 -33.39
C PRO A 84 -6.74 1.19 -34.21
N GLY A 85 -7.12 2.28 -33.55
CA GLY A 85 -7.66 3.49 -34.20
C GLY A 85 -9.18 3.55 -34.35
N GLU A 86 -9.89 2.42 -34.31
CA GLU A 86 -11.36 2.37 -34.47
C GLU A 86 -12.15 2.59 -33.15
N CYS A 87 -11.48 3.07 -32.09
CA CYS A 87 -12.14 3.35 -30.81
C CYS A 87 -13.02 4.59 -30.91
N THR A 88 -14.34 4.40 -30.97
CA THR A 88 -15.32 5.50 -30.95
C THR A 88 -15.72 5.97 -29.55
N ALA A 89 -15.28 5.28 -28.50
CA ALA A 89 -15.60 5.68 -27.14
C ALA A 89 -14.81 6.92 -26.71
N GLY A 90 -15.53 7.95 -26.23
CA GLY A 90 -14.92 9.10 -25.56
C GLY A 90 -14.14 8.68 -24.32
N ILE A 91 -13.11 9.46 -23.96
CA ILE A 91 -12.28 9.19 -22.78
C ILE A 91 -13.14 9.29 -21.53
N LYS A 92 -13.39 8.17 -20.85
CA LYS A 92 -14.08 8.14 -19.57
C LYS A 92 -13.07 8.32 -18.45
N TYR A 93 -12.80 9.56 -18.04
CA TYR A 93 -12.10 9.82 -16.79
C TYR A 93 -13.06 9.52 -15.64
N THR A 94 -13.05 8.29 -15.12
CA THR A 94 -13.70 8.02 -13.82
C THR A 94 -12.78 8.55 -12.72
N GLN A 95 -12.83 9.85 -12.44
CA GLN A 95 -12.26 10.35 -11.20
C GLN A 95 -13.11 9.78 -10.06
N LYS A 96 -12.58 8.78 -9.35
CA LYS A 96 -13.12 8.42 -8.03
C LYS A 96 -12.83 9.60 -7.11
N ILE A 97 -13.80 10.49 -6.95
CA ILE A 97 -13.75 11.55 -5.93
C ILE A 97 -13.70 10.84 -4.57
N ARG A 98 -12.51 10.69 -4.01
CA ARG A 98 -12.29 10.26 -2.62
C ARG A 98 -12.38 11.51 -1.74
N ASP A 99 -13.57 12.08 -1.64
CA ASP A 99 -13.82 13.24 -0.79
C ASP A 99 -14.56 12.80 0.48
N SER A 100 -13.90 11.96 1.28
CA SER A 100 -14.42 11.65 2.60
C SER A 100 -14.07 12.75 3.59
N GLU A 101 -14.89 12.93 4.62
CA GLU A 101 -14.59 13.87 5.72
C GLU A 101 -13.23 13.57 6.36
N ALA A 102 -12.87 12.28 6.50
CA ALA A 102 -11.57 11.85 6.99
C ALA A 102 -10.41 12.31 6.07
N ASP A 103 -10.57 12.24 4.75
CA ASP A 103 -9.55 12.69 3.80
C ASP A 103 -9.37 14.21 3.86
N ARG A 104 -10.47 14.96 3.98
CA ARG A 104 -10.44 16.42 4.20
C ARG A 104 -9.75 16.77 5.51
N PHE A 105 -10.04 16.04 6.60
CA PHE A 105 -9.44 16.27 7.91
C PHE A 105 -7.91 16.10 7.89
N ARG A 106 -7.40 15.02 7.28
CA ARG A 106 -5.94 14.77 7.20
C ARG A 106 -5.18 15.88 6.46
N ASN A 107 -5.83 16.62 5.56
CA ASN A 107 -5.23 17.75 4.86
C ASN A 107 -5.25 19.06 5.68
N ARG A 108 -6.01 19.13 6.78
CA ARG A 108 -6.12 20.35 7.58
C ARG A 108 -4.83 20.65 8.34
N LYS A 109 -4.55 21.94 8.55
CA LYS A 109 -3.42 22.41 9.36
C LYS A 109 -3.50 21.96 10.82
N ILE A 110 -4.70 21.82 11.36
CA ILE A 110 -4.93 21.38 12.74
C ILE A 110 -4.43 19.94 12.98
N TRP A 111 -4.62 19.06 11.99
CA TRP A 111 -4.11 17.69 12.07
C TRP A 111 -2.59 17.66 12.07
N ARG A 112 -1.95 18.42 11.16
CA ARG A 112 -0.48 18.51 11.11
C ARG A 112 0.12 18.94 12.45
N ARG A 113 -0.39 20.04 13.02
CA ARG A 113 0.07 20.53 14.34
C ARG A 113 -0.12 19.50 15.45
N LYS A 114 -1.28 18.83 15.47
CA LYS A 114 -1.55 17.78 16.46
C LYS A 114 -0.64 16.58 16.26
N ALA A 115 -0.37 16.17 15.02
CA ALA A 115 0.56 15.09 14.74
C ALA A 115 1.99 15.42 15.22
N ASP A 116 2.44 16.66 15.01
CA ASP A 116 3.74 17.14 15.50
C ASP A 116 3.79 17.12 17.05
N GLU A 117 2.72 17.55 17.74
CA GLU A 117 2.60 17.47 19.21
C GLU A 117 2.70 16.03 19.72
N ILE A 118 2.06 15.07 19.03
CA ILE A 118 2.08 13.66 19.41
C ILE A 118 3.45 13.02 19.12
N LEU A 119 4.11 13.40 18.03
CA LEU A 119 5.48 12.98 17.73
C LEU A 119 6.45 13.45 18.82
N GLU A 120 6.32 14.70 19.26
CA GLU A 120 7.16 15.26 20.33
C GLU A 120 6.91 14.55 21.67
N ARG A 121 5.64 14.34 22.04
CA ARG A 121 5.26 13.55 23.22
C ARG A 121 5.86 12.15 23.21
N ASP A 122 5.85 11.51 22.05
CA ASP A 122 6.33 10.14 21.87
C ASP A 122 7.86 10.06 21.69
N GLY A 123 8.56 11.20 21.70
CA GLY A 123 10.01 11.29 21.57
C GLY A 123 10.53 10.92 20.18
N HIS A 124 9.74 11.20 19.14
CA HIS A 124 10.03 10.81 17.75
C HIS A 124 10.38 9.33 17.60
N CYS A 125 9.64 8.46 18.31
CA CYS A 125 9.84 7.02 18.32
C CYS A 125 8.52 6.26 18.18
N CYS A 126 8.55 5.12 17.51
CA CYS A 126 7.44 4.18 17.48
C CYS A 126 7.21 3.60 18.89
N ARG A 127 6.02 3.84 19.47
CA ARG A 127 5.68 3.40 20.83
C ARG A 127 5.65 1.88 20.98
N VAL A 128 5.22 1.16 19.94
CA VAL A 128 5.22 -0.31 19.93
C VAL A 128 6.64 -0.86 19.88
N CYS A 129 7.53 -0.29 19.04
CA CYS A 129 8.95 -0.69 19.03
C CYS A 129 9.58 -0.44 20.41
N LEU A 130 9.30 0.71 21.00
CA LEU A 130 9.84 1.09 22.30
C LEU A 130 9.40 0.12 23.41
N SER A 131 8.15 -0.33 23.39
CA SER A 131 7.66 -1.35 24.33
C SER A 131 8.38 -2.70 24.22
N ALA A 132 8.93 -3.01 23.04
CA ALA A 132 9.76 -4.18 22.80
C ALA A 132 11.26 -3.92 23.05
N GLY A 133 11.64 -2.76 23.59
CA GLY A 133 13.02 -2.37 23.85
C GLY A 133 13.80 -1.90 22.62
N VAL A 134 13.13 -1.66 21.48
CA VAL A 134 13.74 -1.23 20.22
C VAL A 134 13.42 0.22 19.95
N ILE A 135 14.45 1.05 19.79
CA ILE A 135 14.27 2.45 19.38
C ILE A 135 14.16 2.50 17.86
N ASN A 136 13.01 2.93 17.37
CA ASN A 136 12.79 3.13 15.93
C ASN A 136 12.20 4.52 15.70
N SER A 137 12.97 5.36 15.02
CA SER A 137 12.65 6.75 14.66
C SER A 137 12.46 6.96 13.15
N THR A 138 12.39 5.89 12.35
CA THR A 138 12.24 5.97 10.89
C THR A 138 10.80 5.70 10.45
N ASP A 139 10.38 6.35 9.35
CA ASP A 139 9.05 6.20 8.73
C ASP A 139 7.89 6.26 9.73
N LEU A 140 7.89 7.31 10.56
CA LEU A 140 6.90 7.52 11.60
C LEU A 140 5.62 8.15 11.06
N SER A 141 4.51 7.73 11.63
CA SER A 141 3.19 8.27 11.35
C SER A 141 2.31 8.19 12.59
N VAL A 142 1.47 9.20 12.79
CA VAL A 142 0.49 9.21 13.89
C VAL A 142 -0.76 8.46 13.46
N HIS A 143 -1.11 7.44 14.24
CA HIS A 143 -2.24 6.55 14.01
C HIS A 143 -3.41 6.88 14.96
N HIS A 144 -4.64 6.84 14.43
CA HIS A 144 -5.87 6.92 15.23
C HIS A 144 -6.22 5.54 15.79
N ILE A 145 -6.18 5.36 17.10
CA ILE A 145 -6.54 4.08 17.76
C ILE A 145 -8.00 3.72 17.49
N VAL A 146 -8.90 4.69 17.66
CA VAL A 146 -10.28 4.64 17.18
C VAL A 146 -10.35 5.38 15.84
N PRO A 147 -10.66 4.69 14.73
CA PRO A 147 -10.68 5.32 13.41
C PRO A 147 -11.71 6.45 13.32
N LEU A 148 -11.39 7.49 12.54
CA LEU A 148 -12.24 8.66 12.29
C LEU A 148 -13.67 8.33 11.81
N LYS A 149 -13.88 7.16 11.19
CA LYS A 149 -15.20 6.70 10.73
C LYS A 149 -16.10 6.21 11.85
N VAL A 150 -15.51 5.80 12.98
CA VAL A 150 -16.21 5.23 14.14
C VAL A 150 -16.54 6.34 15.13
N ASP A 151 -15.55 7.18 15.44
CA ASP A 151 -15.70 8.28 16.37
C ASP A 151 -14.88 9.48 15.87
N TYR A 152 -15.59 10.49 15.35
CA TYR A 152 -14.98 11.66 14.76
C TYR A 152 -14.67 12.75 15.81
N ASP A 153 -15.37 12.73 16.95
CA ASP A 153 -15.17 13.75 17.99
C ASP A 153 -13.80 13.60 18.64
N ARG A 154 -13.33 12.35 18.76
CA ARG A 154 -12.02 11.99 19.32
C ARG A 154 -10.83 12.16 18.37
N ARG A 155 -11.01 12.83 17.23
CA ARG A 155 -9.97 12.94 16.17
C ARG A 155 -8.70 13.70 16.57
N LEU A 156 -8.76 14.50 17.63
CA LEU A 156 -7.65 15.30 18.17
C LEU A 156 -7.27 14.93 19.61
N ASP A 157 -7.89 13.88 20.17
CA ASP A 157 -7.64 13.45 21.56
C ASP A 157 -6.26 12.80 21.65
N ASN A 158 -5.45 13.23 22.62
CA ASN A 158 -4.09 12.71 22.79
C ASN A 158 -4.09 11.20 23.11
N ASP A 159 -5.09 10.71 23.85
CA ASP A 159 -5.24 9.29 24.21
C ASP A 159 -5.78 8.43 23.05
N ASN A 160 -6.19 9.05 21.95
CA ASN A 160 -6.63 8.35 20.75
C ASN A 160 -5.55 8.35 19.64
N LEU A 161 -4.39 8.94 19.91
CA LEU A 161 -3.32 9.16 18.93
C LEU A 161 -2.01 8.54 19.41
N ILE A 162 -1.37 7.78 18.53
CA ILE A 162 -0.11 7.08 18.84
C ILE A 162 0.86 7.14 17.66
N THR A 163 2.14 7.37 17.95
CA THR A 163 3.21 7.33 16.93
C THR A 163 3.63 5.89 16.64
N LEU A 164 3.54 5.49 15.36
CA LEU A 164 3.93 4.17 14.87
C LEU A 164 4.84 4.28 13.65
N CYS A 165 5.80 3.35 13.54
CA CYS A 165 6.50 3.14 12.29
C CYS A 165 5.57 2.46 11.26
N ARG A 166 5.92 2.55 9.98
CA ARG A 166 5.16 1.95 8.87
C ARG A 166 4.67 0.52 9.15
N TYR A 167 5.56 -0.35 9.63
CA TYR A 167 5.23 -1.76 9.88
C TYR A 167 4.11 -1.92 10.92
N HIS A 168 4.25 -1.25 12.08
CA HIS A 168 3.25 -1.32 13.15
C HIS A 168 1.97 -0.57 12.79
N HIS A 169 2.06 0.50 11.99
CA HIS A 169 0.88 1.18 11.45
C HIS A 169 0.05 0.23 10.57
N GLU A 170 0.68 -0.52 9.67
CA GLU A 170 -0.01 -1.53 8.85
C GLU A 170 -0.51 -2.72 9.69
N ALA A 171 0.16 -3.05 10.80
CA ALA A 171 -0.28 -4.09 11.73
C ALA A 171 -1.55 -3.67 12.50
N ALA A 172 -1.59 -2.43 12.98
CA ALA A 172 -2.74 -1.83 13.66
C ALA A 172 -3.97 -1.74 12.73
N GLU A 173 -3.79 -1.27 11.49
CA GLU A 173 -4.90 -1.17 10.52
C GLU A 173 -5.50 -2.53 10.17
N ARG A 174 -4.67 -3.59 10.18
CA ARG A 174 -5.10 -4.98 9.95
C ARG A 174 -5.63 -5.65 11.22
N GLY A 175 -5.65 -4.96 12.36
CA GLY A 175 -6.12 -5.48 13.64
C GLY A 175 -5.22 -6.55 14.27
N ARG A 176 -3.93 -6.61 13.90
CA ARG A 176 -2.96 -7.51 14.55
C ARG A 176 -2.56 -7.02 15.94
N ILE A 177 -2.61 -5.71 16.15
CA ILE A 177 -2.40 -5.07 17.45
C ILE A 177 -3.77 -4.57 17.90
N SER A 178 -4.15 -4.92 19.12
CA SER A 178 -5.48 -4.55 19.62
C SER A 178 -5.53 -3.06 19.98
N ARG A 179 -6.73 -2.45 19.93
CA ARG A 179 -6.90 -1.04 20.35
C ARG A 179 -6.55 -0.81 21.82
N GLN A 180 -6.85 -1.80 22.67
CA GLN A 180 -6.57 -1.75 24.11
C GLN A 180 -5.06 -1.73 24.39
N GLU A 181 -4.32 -2.56 23.64
CA GLU A 181 -2.86 -2.60 23.70
C GLU A 181 -2.24 -1.27 23.27
N LEU A 182 -2.69 -0.70 22.14
CA LEU A 182 -2.24 0.63 21.70
C LEU A 182 -2.58 1.73 22.73
N ALA A 183 -3.77 1.70 23.32
CA ALA A 183 -4.20 2.67 24.33
C ALA A 183 -3.38 2.59 25.63
N THR A 184 -2.87 1.40 25.98
CA THR A 184 -1.98 1.25 27.13
C THR A 184 -0.63 1.91 26.87
N MET A 185 -0.16 1.91 25.62
CA MET A 185 1.12 2.50 25.22
C MET A 185 1.09 4.03 25.05
N THR A 186 -0.11 4.63 24.93
CA THR A 186 -0.31 6.09 24.84
C THR A 186 -0.29 6.78 26.19
N CYS A 187 -0.69 6.10 27.27
CA CYS A 187 -0.55 6.63 28.62
C CYS A 187 0.93 6.65 28.97
N THR A 188 1.43 7.82 29.37
CA THR A 188 2.83 8.07 29.68
C THR A 188 3.39 7.02 30.63
N VAL A 189 4.45 6.33 30.21
CA VAL A 189 5.34 5.68 31.16
C VAL A 189 5.97 6.81 31.98
N ASP A 190 5.57 6.91 33.25
CA ASP A 190 6.23 7.79 34.21
C ASP A 190 7.71 7.43 34.27
N PHE A 191 8.56 8.26 33.67
CA PHE A 191 10.03 8.13 33.75
C PHE A 191 10.55 8.37 35.18
N SER A 192 9.71 8.82 36.11
CA SER A 192 10.05 9.01 37.53
C SER A 192 10.33 7.71 38.29
N ARG A 193 10.10 6.53 37.69
CA ARG A 193 10.33 5.22 38.34
C ARG A 193 11.70 4.58 38.09
N HIS A 194 12.58 5.20 37.30
CA HIS A 194 13.90 4.65 37.01
C HIS A 194 15.02 5.67 37.30
N ASN A 195 15.10 6.11 38.56
CA ASN A 195 16.37 6.53 39.14
C ASN A 195 16.98 5.29 39.81
N ILE A 196 17.91 4.63 39.13
CA ILE A 196 18.86 3.68 39.72
C ILE A 196 20.23 4.34 39.65
#